data_AF-A0A560ZBH3-F1
#
_entry.id   AF-A0A560ZBH3-F1
#
_cell.length_a   1.000
_cell.length_b   1.000
_cell.length_c   1.000
_cell.angle_alpha   90.00
_cell.angle_beta   90.00
_cell.angle_gamma   90.00
#
_symmetry.space_group_name_H-M   'P 1'
#
loop_
_entity.id
_entity.type
_entity.pdbx_description
1 polymer ?
#
loop_
_entity_poly.entity_id
_entity_poly.type
_entity_poly.pdbx_seq_one_letter_code
_entity_poly.pdbx_strand_id
1 'polypeptide(L)'
;MMGIKMQNIPPYCLLFALALPLISCAAESDSKVPVDVSSYIKGRDTCDSLRGDIPEPDPTDPENLNRVISNINRYCKGTDLKLKQLKEKYSGNENVEKLLSTYEENIKADMSF
;
A
#
# COMPACT_ATOMS: atom_id res chain seq x y z
N MET A 1 -11.07 57.76 47.44
CA MET A 1 -12.22 57.51 46.53
C MET A 1 -11.58 57.05 45.22
N MET A 2 -11.72 55.84 44.68
CA MET A 2 -12.83 54.88 44.64
C MET A 2 -12.57 53.60 45.44
N GLY A 3 -13.66 53.01 45.95
CA GLY A 3 -13.69 51.80 46.76
C GLY A 3 -13.87 50.49 45.98
N ILE A 4 -13.64 49.42 46.74
CA ILE A 4 -13.71 47.97 46.52
C ILE A 4 -15.01 47.51 45.83
N LYS A 5 -14.94 46.46 44.98
CA LYS A 5 -15.82 45.26 45.09
C LYS A 5 -15.12 43.98 44.63
N MET A 6 -14.66 43.23 45.63
CA MET A 6 -14.39 41.79 45.61
C MET A 6 -15.73 41.08 45.37
N GLN A 7 -15.81 40.27 44.31
CA GLN A 7 -17.02 39.52 43.96
C GLN A 7 -16.79 38.03 44.19
N ASN A 8 -17.62 37.45 45.07
CA ASN A 8 -17.64 36.06 45.52
C ASN A 8 -17.62 35.06 44.35
N ILE A 9 -16.66 34.14 44.36
CA ILE A 9 -16.67 32.94 43.53
C ILE A 9 -17.37 31.82 44.32
N PRO A 10 -18.56 31.34 43.92
CA PRO A 10 -19.24 30.27 44.63
C PRO A 10 -18.53 28.91 44.45
N PRO A 11 -18.47 28.06 45.50
CA PRO A 11 -17.72 26.82 45.51
C PRO A 11 -18.59 25.64 45.04
N TYR A 12 -19.21 25.75 43.88
CA TYR A 12 -20.06 24.69 43.35
C TYR A 12 -19.38 24.00 42.16
N CYS A 13 -19.08 22.72 42.37
CA CYS A 13 -18.75 21.71 41.38
C CYS A 13 -17.36 21.86 40.73
N LEU A 14 -16.24 21.75 41.46
CA LEU A 14 -15.67 20.44 41.84
C LEU A 14 -16.59 19.25 41.50
N LEU A 15 -16.59 18.82 40.23
CA LEU A 15 -16.87 17.46 39.74
C LEU A 15 -16.78 17.46 38.20
N PHE A 16 -15.58 17.67 37.64
CA PHE A 16 -15.29 17.21 36.28
C PHE A 16 -14.69 15.82 36.40
N ALA A 17 -15.58 14.83 36.55
CA ALA A 17 -15.22 13.43 36.55
C ALA A 17 -14.64 13.07 35.17
N LEU A 18 -13.37 12.68 35.17
CA LEU A 18 -12.77 11.61 34.38
C LEU A 18 -13.51 11.26 33.07
N ALA A 19 -13.16 11.98 32.01
CA ALA A 19 -13.23 11.46 30.65
C ALA A 19 -11.85 11.64 30.02
N LEU A 20 -10.86 10.88 30.49
CA LEU A 20 -9.64 10.69 29.72
C LEU A 20 -10.04 9.97 28.44
N PRO A 21 -9.81 10.54 27.24
CA PRO A 21 -9.91 9.76 26.03
C PRO A 21 -8.87 8.64 26.15
N LEU A 22 -9.33 7.39 26.03
CA LEU A 22 -8.45 6.24 25.80
C LEU A 22 -7.74 6.50 24.46
N ILE A 23 -6.63 7.22 24.52
CA ILE A 23 -5.68 7.30 23.42
C ILE A 23 -5.09 5.90 23.34
N SER A 24 -5.75 5.03 22.57
CA SER A 24 -5.14 3.81 22.08
C SER A 24 -3.95 4.24 21.24
N CYS A 25 -2.78 4.20 21.86
CA CYS A 25 -1.52 4.19 21.15
C CYS A 25 -1.52 2.88 20.35
N ALA A 26 -1.96 2.93 19.10
CA ALA A 26 -1.71 1.86 18.16
C ALA A 26 -0.19 1.75 18.07
N ALA A 27 0.37 0.71 18.69
CA ALA A 27 1.76 0.37 18.48
C ALA A 27 1.91 0.11 16.97
N GLU A 28 2.55 1.04 16.26
CA GLU A 28 3.08 0.79 14.92
C GLU A 28 4.09 -0.35 15.10
N SER A 29 3.63 -1.58 14.88
CA SER A 29 4.53 -2.68 14.67
C SER A 29 5.27 -2.35 13.38
N ASP A 30 6.54 -1.97 13.53
CA ASP A 30 7.51 -1.84 12.45
C ASP A 30 7.78 -3.26 11.89
N SER A 31 6.74 -3.87 11.33
CA SER A 31 6.82 -5.17 10.68
C SER A 31 7.44 -4.91 9.32
N LYS A 32 8.77 -4.86 9.29
CA LYS A 32 9.53 -4.73 8.05
C LYS A 32 9.01 -5.75 7.03
N VAL A 33 8.61 -5.26 5.85
CA VAL A 33 8.11 -6.10 4.76
C VAL A 33 9.15 -7.18 4.45
N PRO A 34 8.75 -8.47 4.38
CA PRO A 34 9.68 -9.54 4.05
C PRO A 34 10.37 -9.32 2.70
N VAL A 35 11.63 -9.76 2.60
CA VAL A 35 12.46 -9.48 1.42
C VAL A 35 11.86 -10.05 0.13
N ASP A 36 11.27 -11.24 0.18
CA ASP A 36 10.61 -11.86 -0.97
C ASP A 36 9.30 -11.16 -1.36
N VAL A 37 8.54 -10.64 -0.39
CA VAL A 37 7.37 -9.79 -0.64
C VAL A 37 7.79 -8.47 -1.29
N SER A 38 8.81 -7.79 -0.76
CA SER A 38 9.32 -6.54 -1.34
C SER A 38 9.91 -6.73 -2.74
N SER A 39 10.56 -7.86 -2.99
CA SER A 39 11.10 -8.21 -4.31
C SER A 39 9.99 -8.50 -5.32
N TYR A 40 8.92 -9.19 -4.88
CA TYR A 40 7.73 -9.41 -5.68
C TYR A 40 7.05 -8.09 -6.06
N ILE A 41 6.81 -7.21 -5.09
CA ILE A 41 6.22 -5.88 -5.29
C ILE A 41 6.98 -5.12 -6.37
N LYS A 42 8.30 -4.98 -6.22
CA LYS A 42 9.14 -4.27 -7.21
C LYS A 42 8.99 -4.85 -8.62
N GLY A 43 9.00 -6.18 -8.75
CA GLY A 43 8.86 -6.84 -10.05
C GLY A 43 7.46 -6.66 -10.64
N ARG A 44 6.42 -6.83 -9.82
CA ARG A 44 5.03 -6.74 -10.24
C ARG A 44 4.61 -5.31 -10.57
N ASP A 45 5.06 -4.31 -9.81
CA ASP A 45 4.84 -2.90 -10.13
C ASP A 45 5.46 -2.52 -11.47
N THR A 46 6.65 -3.07 -11.77
CA THR A 46 7.29 -2.86 -13.09
C THR A 46 6.45 -3.46 -14.21
N CYS A 47 5.92 -4.67 -14.00
CA CYS A 47 4.98 -5.31 -14.92
C CYS A 47 3.72 -4.46 -15.13
N ASP A 48 3.07 -4.02 -14.04
CA ASP A 48 1.84 -3.26 -14.08
C ASP A 48 2.02 -1.89 -14.74
N SER A 49 3.17 -1.23 -14.50
CA SER A 49 3.53 0.01 -15.19
C SER A 49 3.70 -0.19 -16.70
N LEU A 50 4.41 -1.24 -17.13
CA LEU A 50 4.68 -1.47 -18.56
C LEU A 50 3.42 -1.87 -19.33
N ARG A 51 2.54 -2.69 -18.74
CA ARG A 51 1.29 -3.11 -19.41
C ARG A 51 0.22 -2.01 -19.43
N GLY A 52 0.35 -0.99 -18.57
CA GLY A 52 -0.52 0.18 -18.56
C GLY A 52 -0.12 1.27 -19.55
N ASP A 53 1.11 1.21 -20.08
CA ASP A 53 1.70 2.25 -20.94
C ASP A 53 2.34 1.62 -22.20
N ILE A 54 1.51 0.93 -22.99
CA ILE A 54 1.94 0.31 -24.25
C ILE A 54 1.94 1.41 -25.33
N PRO A 55 3.07 1.68 -26.00
CA PRO A 55 3.14 2.71 -27.01
C PRO A 55 2.41 2.29 -28.29
N GLU A 56 1.90 3.27 -29.04
CA GLU A 56 1.45 3.06 -30.41
C GLU A 56 2.65 2.74 -31.34
N PRO A 57 2.44 1.99 -32.44
CA PRO A 57 3.48 1.75 -33.42
C PRO A 57 4.06 3.05 -33.98
N ASP A 58 5.38 3.22 -33.89
CA ASP A 58 6.11 4.37 -34.43
C ASP A 58 6.89 3.93 -35.68
N PRO A 59 6.62 4.49 -36.87
CA PRO A 59 7.36 4.16 -38.09
C PRO A 59 8.84 4.57 -38.04
N THR A 60 9.23 5.48 -37.14
CA THR A 60 10.62 5.91 -36.94
C THR A 60 11.40 5.04 -35.96
N ASP A 61 10.69 4.26 -35.11
CA ASP A 61 11.26 3.22 -34.25
C ASP A 61 10.34 1.96 -34.26
N PRO A 62 10.37 1.18 -35.37
CA PRO A 62 9.48 0.04 -35.53
C PRO A 62 9.72 -1.07 -34.49
N GLU A 63 10.87 -1.05 -33.79
CA GLU A 63 11.22 -2.05 -32.78
C GLU A 63 10.84 -1.65 -31.36
N ASN A 64 10.39 -0.42 -31.14
CA ASN A 64 9.98 0.05 -29.81
C ASN A 64 8.90 -0.85 -29.20
N LEU A 65 7.87 -1.15 -29.98
CA LEU A 65 6.74 -1.97 -29.53
C LEU A 65 7.21 -3.38 -29.15
N ASN A 66 8.04 -4.01 -29.99
CA ASN A 66 8.62 -5.33 -29.72
C ASN A 66 9.46 -5.34 -28.44
N ARG A 67 10.25 -4.29 -28.20
CA ARG A 67 11.03 -4.13 -26.96
C ARG A 67 10.13 -4.00 -25.73
N VAL A 68 9.06 -3.21 -25.81
CA VAL A 68 8.08 -3.07 -24.72
C VAL A 68 7.40 -4.40 -24.42
N ILE A 69 6.94 -5.11 -25.44
CA ILE A 69 6.32 -6.45 -25.29
C ILE A 69 7.29 -7.43 -24.64
N SER A 70 8.55 -7.45 -25.09
CA SER A 70 9.59 -8.30 -24.51
C SER A 70 9.81 -8.01 -23.03
N ASN A 71 9.84 -6.73 -22.66
CA ASN A 71 9.97 -6.30 -21.27
C ASN A 71 8.74 -6.70 -20.44
N ILE A 72 7.53 -6.52 -20.97
CA ILE A 72 6.30 -6.96 -20.28
C ILE A 72 6.38 -8.46 -20.02
N ASN A 73 6.68 -9.27 -21.03
CA ASN A 73 6.79 -10.72 -20.86
C ASN A 73 7.90 -11.09 -19.85
N ARG A 74 9.01 -10.33 -19.79
CA ARG A 74 10.08 -10.53 -18.80
C ARG A 74 9.63 -10.28 -17.36
N TYR A 75 8.87 -9.22 -17.11
CA TYR A 75 8.47 -8.81 -15.76
C TYR A 75 7.17 -9.45 -15.29
N CYS A 76 6.23 -9.74 -16.20
CA CYS A 76 4.90 -10.24 -15.87
C CYS A 76 4.82 -11.78 -15.81
N LYS A 77 5.66 -12.49 -16.57
CA LYS A 77 5.52 -13.95 -16.66
C LYS A 77 5.84 -14.62 -15.32
N GLY A 78 4.89 -15.41 -14.83
CA GLY A 78 5.04 -16.17 -13.58
C GLY A 78 4.72 -15.37 -12.30
N THR A 79 4.40 -14.08 -12.40
CA THR A 79 4.06 -13.28 -11.21
C THR A 79 2.77 -13.74 -10.54
N ASP A 80 1.82 -14.32 -11.28
CA ASP A 80 0.55 -14.80 -10.71
C ASP A 80 0.75 -16.04 -9.84
N LEU A 81 1.56 -16.98 -10.33
CA LEU A 81 1.99 -18.13 -9.53
C LEU A 81 2.75 -17.66 -8.29
N LYS A 82 3.62 -16.66 -8.43
CA LYS A 82 4.36 -16.10 -7.29
C LYS A 82 3.45 -15.42 -6.28
N LEU A 83 2.44 -14.68 -6.73
CA LEU A 83 1.44 -14.04 -5.87
C LEU A 83 0.71 -15.08 -5.04
N LYS A 84 0.22 -16.14 -5.70
CA LYS A 84 -0.44 -17.27 -5.04
C LYS A 84 0.46 -17.89 -3.96
N GLN A 85 1.71 -18.20 -4.31
CA GLN A 85 2.68 -18.76 -3.36
C GLN A 85 2.96 -17.84 -2.17
N LEU A 86 3.02 -16.52 -2.39
CA LEU A 86 3.25 -15.55 -1.31
C LEU A 86 2.02 -15.41 -0.41
N LYS A 87 0.81 -15.37 -0.97
CA LYS A 87 -0.45 -15.38 -0.21
C LYS A 87 -0.56 -16.64 0.66
N GLU A 88 -0.20 -17.80 0.13
CA GLU A 88 -0.15 -19.06 0.89
C GLU A 88 0.93 -19.02 1.98
N LYS A 89 2.15 -18.60 1.65
CA LYS A 89 3.29 -18.55 2.59
C LYS A 89 3.04 -17.62 3.78
N TYR A 90 2.39 -16.49 3.55
CA TYR A 90 2.14 -15.46 4.56
C TYR A 90 0.71 -15.50 5.11
N SER A 91 0.01 -16.63 4.96
CA SER A 91 -1.35 -16.76 5.47
C SER A 91 -1.41 -16.48 6.99
N GLY A 92 -2.35 -15.64 7.39
CA GLY A 92 -2.51 -15.19 8.78
C GLY A 92 -1.58 -14.03 9.19
N ASN A 93 -0.75 -13.51 8.27
CA ASN A 93 -0.07 -12.23 8.45
C ASN A 93 -0.88 -11.12 7.78
N GLU A 94 -1.76 -10.48 8.55
CA GLU A 94 -2.70 -9.47 8.04
C GLU A 94 -2.03 -8.33 7.26
N ASN A 95 -0.84 -7.89 7.70
CA ASN A 95 -0.11 -6.80 7.04
C ASN A 95 0.37 -7.21 5.63
N VAL A 96 0.93 -8.42 5.50
CA VAL A 96 1.41 -8.93 4.21
C VAL A 96 0.24 -9.33 3.31
N GLU A 97 -0.80 -9.96 3.86
CA GLU A 97 -2.00 -10.31 3.11
C GLU A 97 -2.68 -9.07 2.52
N LYS A 98 -2.85 -8.01 3.32
CA LYS A 98 -3.39 -6.73 2.85
C LYS A 98 -2.54 -6.16 1.71
N LEU A 99 -1.23 -6.19 1.85
CA LEU A 99 -0.31 -5.70 0.82
C LEU A 99 -0.39 -6.53 -0.47
N LEU A 100 -0.46 -7.86 -0.37
CA LEU A 100 -0.57 -8.74 -1.55
C LEU A 100 -1.98 -8.72 -2.18
N SER A 101 -3.01 -8.33 -1.42
CA SER A 101 -4.39 -8.26 -1.92
C SER A 101 -4.64 -7.14 -2.93
N THR A 102 -3.73 -6.16 -3.01
CA THR A 102 -3.83 -5.05 -3.98
C THR A 102 -3.50 -5.47 -5.40
N TYR A 103 -2.88 -6.64 -5.59
CA TYR A 103 -2.47 -7.14 -6.89
C TYR A 103 -3.54 -8.05 -7.51
N GLU A 104 -3.75 -7.86 -8.81
CA GLU A 104 -4.61 -8.71 -9.64
C GLU A 104 -4.09 -10.16 -9.69
N GLU A 105 -4.99 -11.13 -9.48
CA GLU A 105 -4.59 -12.54 -9.36
C GLU A 105 -4.19 -13.20 -10.67
N ASN A 106 -4.74 -12.72 -11.79
CA ASN A 106 -4.52 -13.29 -13.11
C ASN A 106 -4.29 -12.17 -14.12
N ILE A 107 -3.04 -11.96 -14.53
CA ILE A 107 -2.72 -11.05 -15.64
C ILE A 107 -2.38 -11.83 -16.90
N LYS A 108 -2.73 -11.25 -18.04
CA LYS A 108 -2.28 -11.76 -19.33
C LYS A 108 -0.83 -11.35 -19.55
N ALA A 109 0.09 -12.29 -19.35
CA ALA A 109 1.54 -12.09 -19.46
C ALA A 109 2.16 -12.72 -20.71
N ASP A 110 1.34 -13.26 -21.61
CA ASP A 110 1.73 -13.81 -22.92
C ASP A 110 1.25 -12.88 -24.03
N MET A 111 1.74 -11.64 -24.02
CA MET A 111 1.42 -10.71 -25.09
C MET A 111 2.15 -11.12 -26.35
N SER A 112 1.37 -11.55 -27.35
CA SER A 112 1.77 -11.72 -28.74
C SER A 112 0.85 -10.85 -29.60
N PHE A 113 1.43 -10.17 -30.59
CA PHE A 113 0.72 -9.46 -31.64
C PHE A 113 0.82 -10.26 -32.93
#